data_AF-A0A7W6P2H8-F1
#
_entry.id   AF-A0A7W6P2H8-F1
#
_cell.length_a   1.000
_cell.length_b   1.000
_cell.length_c   1.000
_cell.angle_alpha   90.00
_cell.angle_beta   90.00
_cell.angle_gamma   90.00
#
_symmetry.space_group_name_H-M   'P 1'
#
loop_
_entity.id
_entity.type
_entity.pdbx_description
1 polymer ?
#
loop_
_entity_poly.entity_id
_entity_poly.type
_entity_poly.pdbx_seq_one_letter_code
_entity_poly.pdbx_strand_id
1 'polypeptide(L)'
;MALLSVIRRWHFREHLSIREIYRRTGLSRNTVRKYLRLDGVEPKFKIPERPSKLDPFADLLSAWLKTKTEPRRIYRRPQRVRSRVYDKRNDE
;
A
#
# COMPACT_ATOMS: atom_id res chain seq x y z
N MET A 1 -9.96 22.67 -15.09
CA MET A 1 -10.51 23.76 -14.24
C MET A 1 -10.93 23.15 -12.91
N ALA A 2 -10.25 23.48 -11.80
CA ALA A 2 -10.60 22.93 -10.48
C ALA A 2 -11.85 23.64 -9.93
N LEU A 3 -12.82 22.89 -9.39
CA LEU A 3 -14.11 23.39 -8.89
C LEU A 3 -14.00 24.59 -7.93
N LEU A 4 -12.98 24.61 -7.05
CA LEU A 4 -12.72 25.73 -6.13
C LEU A 4 -12.45 27.05 -6.86
N SER A 5 -11.72 27.02 -7.98
CA SER A 5 -11.38 28.22 -8.74
C SER A 5 -12.63 28.91 -9.31
N VAL A 6 -13.60 28.13 -9.77
CA VAL A 6 -14.88 28.62 -10.30
C VAL A 6 -15.71 29.26 -9.19
N ILE A 7 -15.86 28.58 -8.05
CA ILE A 7 -16.61 29.08 -6.89
C ILE A 7 -16.01 30.40 -6.38
N ARG A 8 -14.68 30.49 -6.29
CA ARG A 8 -13.98 31.70 -5.84
C ARG A 8 -14.16 32.86 -6.81
N ARG A 9 -14.02 32.62 -8.12
CA ARG A 9 -14.26 33.64 -9.14
C ARG A 9 -15.70 34.17 -9.05
N TRP A 10 -16.67 33.28 -8.95
CA TRP A 10 -18.08 33.66 -8.81
C TRP A 10 -18.34 34.53 -7.58
N HIS A 11 -17.75 34.20 -6.43
CA HIS A 11 -17.97 34.96 -5.20
C HIS A 11 -17.19 36.28 -5.14
N PHE A 12 -15.90 36.28 -5.50
CA PHE A 12 -15.02 37.43 -5.32
C PHE A 12 -14.98 38.39 -6.51
N ARG A 13 -15.16 37.89 -7.74
CA ARG A 13 -15.15 38.73 -8.95
C ARG A 13 -16.54 39.05 -9.47
N GLU A 14 -17.41 38.04 -9.52
CA GLU A 14 -18.78 38.22 -10.04
C GLU A 14 -19.79 38.57 -8.93
N HIS A 15 -19.34 38.62 -7.67
CA HIS A 15 -20.14 38.96 -6.48
C HIS A 15 -21.44 38.14 -6.35
N LEU A 16 -21.45 36.91 -6.86
CA LEU A 16 -22.58 36.01 -6.77
C LEU A 16 -22.80 35.57 -5.32
N SER A 17 -24.07 35.57 -4.89
CA SER A 17 -24.43 35.11 -3.55
C SER A 17 -24.14 33.62 -3.37
N ILE A 18 -23.81 33.21 -2.13
CA ILE A 18 -23.61 31.79 -1.79
C ILE A 18 -24.83 30.93 -2.17
N ARG A 19 -26.04 31.49 -2.14
CA ARG A 19 -27.28 30.81 -2.50
C ARG A 19 -27.34 30.48 -4.00
N GLU A 20 -26.85 31.39 -4.84
CA GLU A 20 -26.78 31.22 -6.28
C GLU A 20 -25.69 30.21 -6.67
N ILE A 21 -24.53 30.29 -6.01
CA ILE A 21 -23.44 29.32 -6.21
C ILE A 21 -23.89 27.90 -5.84
N TYR A 22 -24.62 27.73 -4.74
CA TYR A 22 -25.24 26.45 -4.35
C TYR A 22 -26.16 25.90 -5.44
N ARG A 23 -27.03 26.73 -6.03
CA ARG A 23 -27.99 26.30 -7.06
C ARG A 23 -27.29 25.82 -8.33
N ARG A 24 -26.22 26.51 -8.74
CA ARG A 24 -25.46 26.18 -9.95
C ARG A 24 -24.54 24.98 -9.78
N THR A 25 -23.93 24.83 -8.60
CA THR A 25 -22.93 23.76 -8.36
C THR A 25 -23.53 22.47 -7.78
N GLY A 26 -24.74 22.52 -7.22
CA GLY A 26 -25.35 21.39 -6.51
C GLY A 26 -24.65 21.04 -5.18
N LEU A 27 -23.63 21.79 -4.77
CA LEU A 27 -22.92 21.59 -3.52
C LEU A 27 -23.68 22.22 -2.36
N SER A 28 -23.65 21.58 -1.19
CA SER A 28 -24.26 22.16 0.02
C SER A 28 -23.74 23.58 0.32
N ARG A 29 -24.59 24.45 0.88
CA ARG A 29 -24.20 25.81 1.29
C ARG A 29 -23.01 25.80 2.27
N ASN A 30 -22.90 24.76 3.09
CA ASN A 30 -21.78 24.59 4.02
C ASN A 30 -20.47 24.29 3.30
N THR A 31 -20.51 23.49 2.24
CA THR A 31 -19.35 23.19 1.39
C THR A 31 -18.86 24.46 0.68
N VAL A 32 -19.78 25.24 0.09
CA VAL A 32 -19.44 26.52 -0.55
C VAL A 32 -18.79 27.46 0.47
N ARG A 33 -19.38 27.63 1.66
CA ARG A 33 -18.81 28.48 2.73
C ARG A 33 -17.42 27.98 3.18
N LYS A 34 -17.24 26.66 3.32
CA LYS A 34 -15.95 26.05 3.66
C LYS A 34 -14.88 26.36 2.60
N TYR A 35 -15.21 26.24 1.31
CA TYR A 35 -14.28 26.51 0.21
C TYR A 35 -13.95 27.99 0.02
N LEU A 36 -14.87 28.90 0.36
CA LEU A 36 -14.58 30.33 0.37
C LEU A 36 -13.66 30.73 1.53
N ARG A 37 -13.72 30.03 2.67
CA ARG A 37 -12.85 30.27 3.84
C ARG A 37 -11.43 29.71 3.68
N LEU A 38 -11.27 28.63 2.93
CA LEU A 38 -9.97 27.95 2.77
C LEU A 38 -9.22 28.55 1.59
N ASP A 39 -8.16 29.33 1.85
CA ASP A 39 -7.29 29.98 0.85
C ASP A 39 -6.45 29.00 0.03
N GLY A 40 -7.12 28.30 -0.88
CA GLY A 40 -6.46 27.45 -1.88
C GLY A 40 -5.97 26.11 -1.33
N VAL A 41 -6.36 25.76 -0.10
CA VAL A 41 -6.03 24.45 0.46
C VAL A 41 -6.83 23.39 -0.29
N GLU A 42 -6.14 22.64 -1.14
CA GLU A 42 -6.66 21.39 -1.69
C GLU A 42 -7.21 20.55 -0.54
N PRO A 43 -8.40 19.94 -0.67
CA PRO A 43 -8.97 19.11 0.38
C PRO A 43 -8.02 17.95 0.68
N LYS A 44 -7.15 18.13 1.67
CA LYS A 44 -6.28 17.08 2.19
C LYS A 44 -7.16 16.09 2.91
N PHE A 45 -7.31 14.92 2.31
CA PHE A 45 -7.95 13.81 2.97
C PHE A 45 -7.06 13.38 4.14
N LYS A 46 -7.49 13.71 5.37
CA LYS A 46 -6.83 13.18 6.57
C LYS A 46 -7.22 11.72 6.66
N ILE A 47 -6.34 10.84 6.21
CA ILE A 47 -6.45 9.41 6.49
C ILE A 47 -6.11 9.29 7.98
N PRO A 48 -7.06 8.94 8.86
CA PRO A 48 -6.71 8.66 10.24
C PRO A 48 -5.74 7.48 10.26
N GLU A 49 -4.69 7.58 11.08
CA GLU A 49 -3.76 6.49 11.33
C GLU A 49 -4.54 5.41 12.11
N ARG A 50 -5.16 4.51 11.35
CA ARG A 50 -5.93 3.39 11.90
C ARG A 50 -4.97 2.21 11.99
N PRO A 51 -4.71 1.65 13.18
CA PRO A 51 -3.99 0.38 13.27
C PRO A 51 -4.76 -0.64 12.43
N SER A 52 -4.08 -1.25 11.48
CA SER A 52 -4.66 -2.30 10.66
C SER A 52 -4.94 -3.51 11.56
N LYS A 53 -5.99 -4.27 11.27
CA LYS A 53 -6.28 -5.52 11.97
C LYS A 53 -5.14 -6.56 11.81
N LEU A 54 -4.24 -6.34 10.86
CA LEU A 54 -3.13 -7.22 10.53
C LEU A 54 -1.83 -6.81 11.26
N ASP A 55 -1.77 -5.60 11.83
CA ASP A 55 -0.59 -5.10 12.55
C ASP A 55 -0.18 -6.03 13.71
N PRO A 56 -1.10 -6.62 14.50
CA PRO A 56 -0.74 -7.59 15.53
C PRO A 56 -0.13 -8.89 15.00
N PHE A 57 -0.29 -9.19 13.70
CA PHE A 57 0.17 -10.43 13.08
C PHE A 57 1.41 -10.23 12.20
N ALA A 58 1.97 -9.02 12.13
CA ALA A 58 3.10 -8.69 11.28
C ALA A 58 4.29 -9.64 11.49
N ASP A 59 4.63 -9.94 12.75
CA ASP A 59 5.74 -10.84 13.10
C ASP A 59 5.45 -12.29 12.70
N LEU A 60 4.21 -12.76 12.91
CA LEU A 60 3.78 -14.11 12.54
C LEU A 60 3.84 -14.31 11.02
N LEU A 61 3.31 -13.34 10.26
CA LEU A 61 3.33 -13.38 8.80
C LEU A 61 4.76 -13.32 8.25
N SER A 62 5.61 -12.50 8.86
CA SER A 62 7.03 -12.41 8.50
C SER A 62 7.78 -13.72 8.76
N ALA A 63 7.48 -14.40 9.88
CA ALA A 63 8.05 -15.71 10.20
C ALA A 63 7.62 -16.76 9.18
N TRP A 64 6.33 -16.84 8.85
CA TRP A 64 5.81 -17.80 7.86
C TRP A 64 6.37 -17.56 6.45
N LEU A 65 6.55 -16.30 6.08
CA LEU A 65 7.17 -15.96 4.79
C LEU A 65 8.60 -16.51 4.72
N LYS A 66 9.40 -16.29 5.77
CA LYS A 66 10.78 -16.79 5.86
C LYS A 66 10.84 -18.32 5.73
N THR A 67 9.98 -19.03 6.45
CA THR A 67 9.92 -20.50 6.39
C THR A 67 9.57 -21.03 5.00
N LYS A 68 8.70 -20.32 4.25
CA LYS A 68 8.35 -20.71 2.87
C LYS A 68 9.44 -20.38 1.85
N THR A 69 10.21 -19.32 2.08
CA THR A 69 11.29 -18.91 1.18
C THR A 69 12.58 -19.73 1.35
N GLU A 70 12.74 -20.43 2.48
CA GLU A 70 13.93 -21.26 2.65
C GLU A 70 13.89 -22.49 1.72
N PRO A 71 14.94 -22.68 0.88
CA PRO A 71 15.01 -23.84 0.01
C PRO A 71 15.11 -25.12 0.83
N ARG A 72 14.24 -26.09 0.54
CA ARG A 72 14.26 -27.40 1.20
C ARG A 72 15.64 -28.06 1.00
N ARG A 73 16.34 -28.31 2.09
CA ARG A 73 17.63 -29.02 2.09
C ARG A 73 17.39 -30.50 1.76
N ILE A 74 17.54 -30.86 0.48
CA ILE A 74 17.44 -32.26 0.02
C ILE A 74 18.74 -32.98 0.45
N TYR A 75 18.64 -33.89 1.41
CA TYR A 75 19.74 -34.77 1.77
C TYR A 75 19.98 -35.78 0.64
N ARG A 76 21.06 -35.60 -0.13
CA ARG A 76 21.56 -36.64 -1.05
C ARG A 76 22.16 -37.78 -0.21
N ARG A 77 21.55 -38.97 -0.27
CA ARG A 77 22.14 -40.18 0.30
C ARG A 77 23.46 -40.48 -0.43
N PRO A 78 24.57 -40.74 0.28
CA PRO A 78 25.82 -41.13 -0.36
C PRO A 78 25.65 -42.48 -1.06
N GLN A 79 26.05 -42.57 -2.33
CA GLN A 79 26.09 -43.83 -3.07
C GLN A 79 27.13 -44.75 -2.43
N ARG A 80 26.72 -45.95 -2.01
CA ARG A 80 27.64 -46.99 -1.56
C ARG A 80 28.53 -47.42 -2.73
N VAL A 81 29.80 -47.05 -2.68
CA VAL A 81 30.81 -47.56 -3.60
C VAL A 81 31.06 -49.02 -3.22
N ARG A 82 30.68 -49.94 -4.11
CA ARG A 82 30.92 -51.38 -3.95
C ARG A 82 32.41 -51.61 -4.24
N SER A 83 33.21 -51.82 -3.20
CA SER A 83 34.64 -52.13 -3.36
C SER A 83 34.79 -53.38 -4.22
N ARG A 84 35.59 -53.25 -5.29
CA ARG A 84 35.87 -54.32 -6.24
C ARG A 84 36.82 -55.29 -5.54
N VAL A 85 36.28 -56.45 -5.19
CA VAL A 85 37.06 -57.64 -4.80
C VAL A 85 37.99 -57.99 -5.96
N TYR A 86 39.18 -58.51 -5.62
CA TYR A 86 40.28 -59.01 -6.46
C TYR A 86 41.38 -58.00 -6.84
N ASP A 87 42.45 -57.99 -6.03
CA ASP A 87 43.81 -57.90 -6.57
C ASP A 87 44.77 -58.76 -5.71
N LYS A 88 45.20 -59.89 -6.32
CA LYS A 88 46.46 -60.65 -6.16
C LYS A 88 46.96 -60.94 -4.73
N ARG A 89 46.86 -62.16 -4.17
CA ARG A 89 47.57 -63.42 -4.54
C ARG A 89 48.88 -63.22 -5.30
N ASN A 90 49.97 -63.53 -4.60
CA ASN A 90 51.30 -63.95 -5.07
C ASN A 90 52.06 -62.93 -5.91
N ASP A 91 53.12 -62.36 -5.34
CA ASP A 91 54.47 -62.60 -5.83
C ASP A 91 55.42 -62.54 -4.62
N GLU A 92 56.38 -63.47 -4.63
CA GLU A 92 57.42 -63.75 -3.62
C GLU A 92 58.35 -62.58 -3.31
#